data_AF-A0A942KP39-F1
#
_entry.id   AF-A0A942KP39-F1
#
_cell.length_a   1.000
_cell.length_b   1.000
_cell.length_c   1.000
_cell.angle_alpha   90.00
_cell.angle_beta   90.00
_cell.angle_gamma   90.00
#
_symmetry.space_group_name_H-M   'P 1'
#
loop_
_entity.id
_entity.type
_entity.pdbx_description
1 polymer ?
#
loop_
_entity_poly.entity_id
_entity_poly.type
_entity_poly.pdbx_seq_one_letter_code
_entity_poly.pdbx_strand_id
1 'polypeptide(L)'
;MYRNKAHKIEDRIVSLHMPFIRPIVRGKTNADVEFGAKLAISTVNGFSFMEYLSFDAFNEGSTLVEAVKNYYRRFGCYPKSVIADKIYRTRDNIKYCKSLRHPPFWPAIRPSGKRSGFAKA
;
A
#
# COMPACT_ATOMS: atom_id res chain seq x y z
N MET A 1 6.50 22.66 -19.77
CA MET A 1 7.03 21.82 -20.87
C MET A 1 7.28 22.61 -22.15
N TYR A 2 6.28 23.14 -22.86
CA TYR A 2 6.54 23.87 -24.12
C TYR A 2 6.97 25.34 -23.90
N ARG A 3 6.12 26.16 -23.26
CA ARG A 3 6.43 27.59 -23.00
C ARG A 3 7.44 27.79 -21.87
N ASN A 4 7.12 27.30 -20.67
CA ASN A 4 7.95 27.52 -19.48
C ASN A 4 9.13 26.54 -19.36
N LYS A 5 9.32 25.62 -20.33
CA LYS A 5 10.34 24.55 -20.33
C LYS A 5 10.50 23.72 -19.03
N ALA A 6 9.50 23.76 -18.14
CA ALA A 6 9.49 22.96 -16.90
C ALA A 6 9.04 21.51 -17.15
N HIS A 7 9.70 20.55 -16.48
CA HIS A 7 9.39 19.11 -16.52
C HIS A 7 8.43 18.66 -15.41
N LYS A 8 8.29 19.46 -14.35
CA LYS A 8 7.35 19.23 -13.24
C LYS A 8 6.27 20.31 -13.26
N ILE A 9 5.02 19.88 -13.17
CA ILE A 9 3.82 20.71 -13.06
C ILE A 9 2.96 20.02 -12.02
N GLU A 10 2.60 20.75 -10.96
CA GLU A 10 1.68 20.28 -9.93
C GLU A 10 0.27 20.19 -10.50
N ASP A 11 -0.49 19.19 -10.03
CA ASP A 11 -1.87 18.93 -10.45
C ASP A 11 -2.11 18.85 -11.97
N ARG A 12 -1.08 18.45 -12.73
CA ARG A 12 -1.15 18.28 -14.18
C ARG A 12 -2.28 17.34 -14.57
N ILE A 13 -3.15 17.81 -15.45
CA ILE A 13 -4.19 17.00 -16.09
C ILE A 13 -3.53 16.19 -17.21
N VAL A 14 -3.62 14.86 -17.11
CA VAL A 14 -3.10 13.92 -18.11
C VAL A 14 -4.19 13.28 -18.97
N SER A 15 -5.45 13.38 -18.53
CA SER A 15 -6.64 12.93 -19.25
C SER A 15 -7.76 13.95 -19.08
N LEU A 16 -8.39 14.35 -20.18
CA LEU A 16 -9.54 15.26 -20.14
C LEU A 16 -10.79 14.56 -19.60
N HIS A 17 -10.93 13.25 -19.84
CA HIS A 17 -12.06 12.46 -19.35
C HIS A 17 -11.96 12.16 -17.85
N MET A 18 -10.74 12.02 -17.33
CA MET A 18 -10.49 11.69 -15.93
C MET A 18 -9.39 12.62 -15.37
N PRO A 19 -9.73 13.88 -15.02
CA PRO A 19 -8.74 14.89 -14.65
C PRO A 19 -8.06 14.62 -13.31
N PHE A 20 -8.64 13.77 -12.47
CA PHE A 20 -8.10 13.35 -11.16
C PHE A 20 -7.03 12.26 -11.26
N ILE A 21 -6.85 11.61 -12.42
CA ILE A 21 -5.79 10.61 -12.59
C ILE A 21 -4.44 11.32 -12.57
N ARG A 22 -3.53 10.85 -11.71
CA ARG A 22 -2.15 11.34 -11.68
C ARG A 22 -1.17 10.33 -12.27
N PRO A 23 -0.09 10.81 -12.91
CA PRO A 23 1.02 9.95 -13.28
C PRO A 23 1.78 9.47 -12.03
N ILE A 24 1.99 8.17 -11.92
CA ILE A 24 2.74 7.53 -10.82
C ILE A 24 4.03 6.97 -11.39
N VAL A 25 5.16 7.56 -11.02
CA VAL A 25 6.48 7.09 -11.46
C VAL A 25 6.82 5.80 -10.69
N ARG A 26 6.94 4.69 -11.40
CA ARG A 26 7.33 3.39 -10.84
C ARG A 26 8.26 2.77 -11.84
N GLY A 27 9.50 2.47 -11.45
CA GLY A 27 10.54 1.92 -12.34
C GLY A 27 10.21 0.52 -12.86
N LYS A 28 9.17 0.40 -13.69
CA LYS A 28 8.82 -0.79 -14.45
C LYS A 28 9.64 -0.80 -15.74
N THR A 29 9.96 -2.00 -16.23
CA THR A 29 10.84 -2.20 -17.39
C THR A 29 10.28 -1.62 -18.70
N ASN A 30 8.94 -1.60 -18.87
CA ASN A 30 8.31 -1.20 -20.14
C ASN A 30 7.71 0.21 -20.12
N ALA A 31 7.50 0.80 -18.95
CA ALA A 31 6.90 2.13 -18.81
C ALA A 31 7.36 2.76 -17.50
N ASP A 32 7.91 3.98 -17.58
CA ASP A 32 8.41 4.70 -16.40
C ASP A 32 7.27 5.23 -15.52
N VAL A 33 6.09 5.40 -16.09
CA VAL A 33 4.91 5.96 -15.42
C VAL A 33 3.68 5.07 -15.65
N GLU A 34 2.91 4.92 -14.58
CA GLU A 34 1.61 4.26 -14.58
C GLU A 34 0.51 5.29 -14.31
N PHE A 35 -0.70 4.98 -14.77
CA PHE A 35 -1.87 5.81 -14.56
C PHE A 35 -2.97 4.96 -13.94
N GLY A 36 -3.67 5.53 -12.95
CA GLY A 36 -4.81 4.87 -12.32
C GLY A 36 -4.79 4.96 -10.80
N ALA A 37 -5.73 4.25 -10.18
CA ALA A 37 -5.83 4.19 -8.74
C ALA A 37 -4.71 3.32 -8.16
N LYS A 38 -4.02 3.85 -7.17
CA LYS A 38 -3.12 3.09 -6.30
C LYS A 38 -3.91 2.56 -5.12
N LEU A 39 -3.80 1.25 -4.87
CA LEU A 39 -4.60 0.53 -3.90
C LEU A 39 -3.73 -0.24 -2.91
N ALA A 40 -4.01 -0.09 -1.62
CA ALA A 40 -3.51 -0.95 -0.56
C ALA A 40 -4.60 -1.98 -0.20
N ILE A 41 -4.26 -3.26 -0.32
CA ILE A 41 -5.16 -4.38 -0.09
C ILE A 41 -4.61 -5.21 1.08
N SER A 42 -5.49 -5.63 1.98
CA SER A 42 -5.19 -6.67 2.97
C SER A 42 -5.98 -7.94 2.63
N THR A 43 -5.41 -9.11 2.92
CA THR A 43 -6.10 -10.39 2.70
C THR A 43 -6.23 -11.13 4.02
N VAL A 44 -7.47 -11.51 4.38
CA VAL A 44 -7.79 -12.23 5.62
C VAL A 44 -8.72 -13.39 5.27
N ASN A 45 -8.32 -14.62 5.60
CA ASN A 45 -9.12 -15.84 5.39
C ASN A 45 -9.67 -15.98 3.96
N GLY A 46 -8.90 -15.58 2.94
CA GLY A 46 -9.31 -15.63 1.54
C GLY A 46 -10.12 -14.42 1.05
N PHE A 47 -10.53 -13.53 1.96
CA PHE A 47 -11.20 -12.27 1.60
C PHE A 47 -10.19 -11.15 1.43
N SER A 48 -10.37 -10.34 0.39
CA SER A 48 -9.57 -9.15 0.14
C SER A 48 -10.32 -7.91 0.61
N PHE A 49 -9.65 -7.09 1.42
CA PHE A 49 -10.19 -5.84 1.92
C PHE A 49 -9.41 -4.67 1.36
N MET A 50 -10.16 -3.67 0.91
CA MET A 50 -9.60 -2.38 0.55
C MET A 50 -9.24 -1.61 1.83
N GLU A 51 -7.96 -1.27 2.00
CA GLU A 51 -7.48 -0.49 3.14
C GLU A 51 -7.30 0.98 2.79
N TYR A 52 -6.75 1.26 1.61
CA TYR A 52 -6.53 2.64 1.16
C TYR A 52 -6.53 2.72 -0.36
N LEU A 53 -7.26 3.70 -0.92
CA LEU A 53 -7.34 3.96 -2.34
C LEU A 53 -7.04 5.43 -2.59
N SER A 54 -6.13 5.71 -3.53
CA SER A 54 -5.82 7.07 -3.96
C SER A 54 -5.34 7.09 -5.40
N PHE A 55 -5.64 8.16 -6.13
CA PHE A 55 -5.10 8.40 -7.47
C PHE A 55 -3.74 9.11 -7.43
N ASP A 56 -3.30 9.53 -6.24
CA ASP A 56 -2.00 10.12 -6.00
C ASP A 56 -0.98 9.07 -5.58
N ALA A 57 0.31 9.38 -5.79
CA ALA A 57 1.38 8.54 -5.31
C ALA A 57 1.49 8.63 -3.78
N PHE A 58 1.24 7.53 -3.08
CA PHE A 58 1.46 7.42 -1.63
C PHE A 58 2.48 6.34 -1.29
N ASN A 59 3.09 6.45 -0.10
CA ASN A 59 3.97 5.42 0.44
C ASN A 59 3.14 4.29 1.04
N GLU A 60 3.20 3.10 0.44
CA GLU A 60 2.50 1.91 0.95
C GLU A 60 2.97 1.54 2.37
N GLY A 61 4.24 1.76 2.70
CA GLY A 61 4.79 1.40 4.00
C GLY A 61 4.08 2.04 5.19
N SER A 62 3.44 3.21 5.02
CA SER A 62 2.72 3.88 6.12
C SER A 62 1.31 3.34 6.37
N THR A 63 0.73 2.53 5.47
CA THR A 63 -0.66 2.06 5.62
C THR A 63 -0.80 0.85 6.54
N LEU A 64 0.31 0.21 6.95
CA LEU A 64 0.29 -1.01 7.77
C LEU A 64 -0.44 -0.81 9.11
N VAL A 65 -0.13 0.28 9.81
CA VAL A 65 -0.68 0.57 11.14
C VAL A 65 -2.20 0.71 11.05
N GLU A 66 -2.67 1.42 10.02
CA GLU A 66 -4.09 1.63 9.76
C GLU A 66 -4.78 0.31 9.39
N ALA A 67 -4.17 -0.51 8.52
CA ALA A 67 -4.69 -1.83 8.17
C ALA A 67 -4.83 -2.75 9.40
N VAL A 68 -3.87 -2.73 10.33
CA VAL A 68 -3.94 -3.51 11.58
C VAL A 68 -5.04 -2.98 12.51
N LYS A 69 -5.24 -1.66 12.58
CA LYS A 69 -6.35 -1.07 13.34
C LYS A 69 -7.71 -1.42 12.72
N ASN A 70 -7.81 -1.38 11.39
CA ASN A 70 -9.01 -1.77 10.66
C ASN A 70 -9.33 -3.26 10.86
N TYR A 71 -8.32 -4.12 10.92
CA TYR A 71 -8.48 -5.52 11.31
C TYR A 71 -9.12 -5.64 12.70
N TYR A 72 -8.59 -4.91 13.70
CA TYR A 72 -9.15 -4.92 15.05
C TYR A 72 -10.60 -4.42 15.08
N ARG A 73 -10.93 -3.35 14.34
CA ARG A 73 -12.30 -2.85 14.23
C ARG A 73 -13.26 -3.87 13.61
N ARG A 74 -12.79 -4.68 12.65
CA ARG A 74 -13.61 -5.67 11.94
C ARG A 74 -13.80 -6.96 12.72
N PHE A 75 -12.76 -7.45 13.38
CA PHE A 75 -12.75 -8.79 14.00
C PHE A 75 -12.73 -8.75 15.53
N GLY A 76 -12.62 -7.57 16.15
CA GLY A 76 -12.57 -7.38 17.60
C GLY A 76 -11.26 -7.86 18.25
N CYS A 77 -10.30 -8.34 17.47
CA CYS A 77 -9.02 -8.86 17.95
C CYS A 77 -7.88 -8.43 17.02
N TYR A 78 -6.65 -8.45 17.54
CA TYR A 78 -5.46 -8.21 16.71
C TYR A 78 -5.07 -9.48 15.95
N PRO A 79 -4.51 -9.36 14.73
CA PRO A 79 -4.16 -10.51 13.93
C PRO A 79 -3.04 -11.32 14.61
N LYS A 80 -3.10 -12.66 14.49
CA LYS A 80 -2.03 -13.54 15.01
C LYS A 80 -0.68 -13.27 14.38
N SER A 81 -0.65 -12.89 13.11
CA SER A 81 0.57 -12.64 12.35
C SER A 81 0.26 -11.71 11.20
N VAL A 82 1.17 -10.79 10.89
CA VAL A 82 1.04 -9.89 9.75
C VAL A 82 2.08 -10.30 8.72
N ILE A 83 1.62 -10.77 7.57
CA ILE A 83 2.50 -11.12 6.44
C ILE A 83 2.40 -9.97 5.45
N ALA A 84 3.52 -9.33 5.16
CA ALA A 84 3.56 -8.15 4.31
C ALA A 84 4.83 -8.11 3.47
N ASP A 85 4.79 -7.31 2.41
CA ASP A 85 5.93 -7.09 1.53
C ASP A 85 7.05 -6.31 2.22
N LYS A 86 8.25 -6.36 1.62
CA LYS A 86 9.46 -5.71 2.16
C LYS A 86 9.27 -4.22 2.44
N ILE A 87 8.47 -3.51 1.63
CA ILE A 87 8.23 -2.07 1.79
C ILE A 87 7.55 -1.72 3.13
N TYR A 88 6.78 -2.66 3.70
CA TYR A 88 6.12 -2.49 4.99
C TYR A 88 7.04 -2.76 6.19
N ARG A 89 8.28 -3.24 5.98
CA ARG A 89 9.26 -3.51 7.04
C ARG A 89 10.04 -2.24 7.44
N THR A 90 9.33 -1.16 7.74
CA THR A 90 9.92 0.05 8.31
C THR A 90 10.21 -0.14 9.81
N ARG A 91 11.15 0.65 10.36
CA ARG A 91 11.48 0.59 11.80
C ARG A 91 10.25 0.86 12.67
N ASP A 92 9.42 1.81 12.26
CA ASP A 92 8.23 2.22 13.02
C ASP A 92 7.15 1.14 13.00
N ASN A 93 6.93 0.50 11.85
CA ASN A 93 6.00 -0.64 11.74
C ASN A 93 6.44 -1.82 12.60
N ILE A 94 7.75 -2.11 12.62
CA ILE A 94 8.30 -3.17 13.48
C ILE A 94 8.11 -2.80 14.96
N LYS A 95 8.37 -1.55 15.36
CA LYS A 95 8.13 -1.08 16.73
C LYS A 95 6.65 -1.18 17.10
N TYR A 96 5.75 -0.79 16.20
CA TYR A 96 4.31 -0.87 16.41
C TYR A 96 3.82 -2.32 16.61
N CYS A 97 4.22 -3.25 15.73
CA CYS A 97 3.89 -4.67 15.94
C CYS A 97 4.53 -5.23 17.21
N LYS A 98 5.68 -4.69 17.64
CA LYS A 98 6.32 -5.04 18.92
C LYS A 98 5.64 -4.42 20.14
N SER A 99 4.92 -3.31 20.03
CA SER A 99 4.17 -2.72 21.16
C SER A 99 2.83 -3.42 21.39
N LEU A 100 2.26 -4.06 20.36
CA LEU A 100 1.03 -4.86 20.44
C LEU A 100 1.22 -6.26 21.06
N ARG A 101 2.40 -6.51 21.64
CA ARG A 101 2.86 -7.78 22.21
C ARG A 101 2.14 -8.11 23.53
N HIS A 102 0.93 -8.67 23.45
CA HIS A 102 0.27 -9.34 24.59
C HIS A 102 0.27 -10.88 24.38
N PRO A 103 0.63 -11.70 25.38
CA PRO A 103 0.65 -13.17 25.23
C PRO A 103 -0.76 -13.74 25.04
N PRO A 104 -1.00 -14.85 24.30
CA PRO A 104 -0.08 -15.76 23.60
C PRO A 104 -0.19 -15.70 22.05
N PHE A 105 -0.85 -14.70 21.49
CA PHE A 105 -1.19 -14.60 20.06
C PHE A 105 -0.56 -13.33 19.47
N TRP A 106 0.36 -13.48 18.51
CA TRP A 106 1.47 -12.54 18.42
C TRP A 106 1.80 -12.03 17.00
N PRO A 107 1.40 -10.81 16.60
CA PRO A 107 1.64 -10.32 15.24
C PRO A 107 3.13 -10.09 14.96
N ALA A 108 3.81 -11.07 14.38
CA ALA A 108 5.13 -10.90 13.78
C ALA A 108 5.01 -10.47 12.32
N ILE A 109 5.73 -9.40 11.92
CA ILE A 109 5.86 -9.04 10.51
C ILE A 109 6.79 -10.04 9.83
N ARG A 110 6.23 -10.91 8.99
CA ARG A 110 6.99 -11.89 8.20
C ARG A 110 7.03 -11.45 6.73
N PRO A 111 8.15 -11.67 6.02
CA PRO A 111 8.19 -11.45 4.59
C PRO A 111 7.18 -12.40 3.91
N SER A 112 6.44 -11.89 2.93
CA SER A 112 5.70 -12.71 1.99
C SER A 112 6.66 -13.66 1.27
N GLY A 113 6.66 -14.94 1.65
CA GLY A 113 7.35 -15.98 0.90
C GLY A 113 6.66 -16.13 -0.45
N LYS A 114 7.41 -16.19 -1.56
CA LYS A 114 6.86 -16.42 -2.90
C LYS A 114 6.06 -17.73 -2.92
N ARG A 115 4.74 -17.66 -2.75
CA ARG A 115 3.82 -18.73 -3.09
C ARG A 115 2.70 -18.14 -3.93
N SER A 116 2.66 -18.62 -5.18
CA SER A 116 1.57 -18.59 -6.16
C SER A 116 0.93 -17.23 -6.49
N GLY A 117 1.26 -16.74 -7.70
CA GLY A 117 0.35 -15.97 -8.57
C GLY A 117 -0.26 -14.70 -7.99
N PHE A 118 0.47 -13.59 -8.03
CA PHE A 118 -0.14 -12.26 -7.90
C PHE A 118 -0.19 -11.59 -9.27
N ALA A 119 -1.39 -11.56 -9.84
CA ALA A 119 -1.77 -10.57 -10.82
C ALA A 119 -1.71 -9.20 -10.12
N LYS A 120 -0.80 -8.36 -10.61
CA LYS A 120 -0.94 -6.91 -10.46
C LYS A 120 -2.09 -6.51 -11.39
N ALA A 121 -3.21 -6.06 -10.84
CA ALA A 121 -4.05 -5.11 -11.54
C ALA A 121 -3.39 -3.74 -11.43
#